data_AF-A0AAV1QPH1-F1
#
_entry.id   AF-A0AAV1QPH1-F1
#
_cell.length_a   1.000
_cell.length_b   1.000
_cell.length_c   1.000
_cell.angle_alpha   90.00
_cell.angle_beta   90.00
_cell.angle_gamma   90.00
#
_symmetry.space_group_name_H-M   'P 1'
#
loop_
_entity.id
_entity.type
_entity.pdbx_description
1 polymer ?
#
loop_
_entity_poly.entity_id
_entity_poly.type
_entity_poly.pdbx_seq_one_letter_code
_entity_poly.pdbx_strand_id
1 'polypeptide(L)'
;MEPSALKNGVVETNNRNPCSPKLYKSNLVSARFHTTRKEISAIAITMKPMLLALSFLLSTSMITLFSEAAKASGNVLRDLKGAKASGNALRDLKGDELRAGTPYYIVSAIFPLGGGVSLDKVKNDTCPTDVTLLRNPFDNGIPVIFSTYDEENVITDSTPISISFDTKSSCAESTTWIVEEDESSTSASLFVTIGGAKDYRNAEFRLINEGGILTSNYKLQAFFVVRGFGYISDVGVDDSLFGARRLAMTEAPLLVSFRKVEDDINGLRNE
;
A
#
# COMPACT_ATOMS: atom_id res chain seq x y z
N MET A 1 53.26 36.10 -18.92
CA MET A 1 53.62 36.65 -20.24
C MET A 1 53.70 35.46 -21.18
N GLU A 2 52.90 35.52 -22.23
CA GLU A 2 52.57 34.46 -23.18
C GLU A 2 53.73 34.19 -24.19
N PRO A 3 53.59 33.35 -25.24
CA PRO A 3 53.89 31.91 -25.32
C PRO A 3 54.87 31.56 -26.46
N SER A 4 55.07 30.26 -26.78
CA SER A 4 55.42 29.64 -28.10
C SER A 4 56.26 28.36 -27.88
N ALA A 5 56.17 27.24 -28.62
CA ALA A 5 55.31 26.77 -29.70
C ALA A 5 55.60 25.26 -29.95
N LEU A 6 54.64 24.59 -30.60
CA LEU A 6 54.74 23.44 -31.50
C LEU A 6 55.31 22.08 -30.99
N LYS A 7 54.48 21.03 -31.13
CA LYS A 7 54.69 20.02 -32.19
C LYS A 7 53.48 19.11 -32.38
N ASN A 8 53.04 19.02 -33.62
CA ASN A 8 52.11 18.02 -34.13
C ASN A 8 52.82 16.67 -34.29
N GLY A 9 52.12 15.58 -33.96
CA GLY A 9 52.54 14.21 -34.25
C GLY A 9 51.30 13.29 -34.26
N VAL A 10 50.85 12.97 -35.47
CA VAL A 10 49.70 12.11 -35.81
C VAL A 10 50.07 10.64 -35.60
N VAL A 11 49.20 9.83 -34.97
CA VAL A 11 48.81 8.47 -35.42
C VAL A 11 47.42 8.14 -34.85
N GLU A 12 46.44 7.99 -35.74
CA GLU A 12 45.17 7.32 -35.50
C GLU A 12 45.35 5.80 -35.49
N THR A 13 44.71 5.10 -34.55
CA THR A 13 44.00 3.84 -34.86
C THR A 13 42.75 3.70 -33.98
N ASN A 14 41.62 4.16 -34.51
CA ASN A 14 40.50 3.31 -34.91
C ASN A 14 40.04 2.21 -33.91
N ASN A 15 38.93 2.42 -33.19
CA ASN A 15 37.74 1.57 -33.37
C ASN A 15 36.51 2.17 -32.67
N ARG A 16 35.57 2.64 -33.52
CA ARG A 16 34.15 2.26 -33.59
C ARG A 16 33.32 2.14 -32.29
N ASN A 17 32.06 2.60 -32.20
CA ASN A 17 31.15 3.39 -33.04
C ASN A 17 29.79 3.49 -32.26
N PRO A 18 28.67 3.96 -32.82
CA PRO A 18 28.08 5.24 -32.43
C PRO A 18 26.58 5.13 -32.07
N CYS A 19 25.91 6.23 -31.72
CA CYS A 19 24.52 6.47 -32.12
C CYS A 19 24.10 7.93 -31.84
N SER A 20 24.13 8.76 -32.87
CA SER A 20 23.33 10.00 -32.95
C SER A 20 22.97 10.19 -34.43
N PRO A 21 21.67 10.28 -34.79
CA PRO A 21 21.27 10.32 -36.19
C PRO A 21 21.52 11.70 -36.81
N LYS A 22 22.29 11.72 -37.90
CA LYS A 22 22.41 12.86 -38.82
C LYS A 22 21.19 12.90 -39.75
N LEU A 23 20.63 14.10 -39.89
CA LEU A 23 19.59 14.46 -40.86
C LEU A 23 20.08 14.25 -42.30
N TYR A 24 19.37 13.45 -43.08
CA TYR A 24 19.56 13.29 -44.52
C TYR A 24 18.34 13.83 -45.26
N LYS A 25 18.55 14.82 -46.14
CA LYS A 25 17.54 15.36 -47.06
C LYS A 25 17.43 14.43 -48.28
N SER A 26 16.23 13.92 -48.54
CA SER A 26 15.90 13.29 -49.83
C SER A 26 14.92 14.16 -50.62
N ASN A 27 15.31 14.52 -51.84
CA ASN A 27 14.46 15.18 -52.83
C ASN A 27 13.42 14.20 -53.37
N LEU A 28 12.13 14.51 -53.22
CA LEU A 28 11.02 13.74 -53.80
C LEU A 28 10.51 14.46 -55.05
N VAL A 29 10.67 13.78 -56.19
CA VAL A 29 10.09 14.16 -57.49
C VAL A 29 8.58 13.93 -57.43
N SER A 30 7.80 14.99 -57.71
CA SER A 30 6.34 14.94 -57.71
C SER A 30 5.82 14.27 -58.98
N ALA A 31 5.32 13.04 -58.87
CA ALA A 31 4.52 12.39 -59.92
C ALA A 31 3.05 12.82 -59.77
N ARG A 32 2.57 13.64 -60.71
CA ARG A 32 1.21 14.17 -60.71
C ARG A 32 0.26 13.15 -61.37
N PHE A 33 -0.42 12.34 -60.56
CA PHE A 33 -1.54 11.52 -61.03
C PHE A 33 -2.83 12.34 -60.98
N HIS A 34 -3.40 12.64 -62.15
CA HIS A 34 -4.72 13.24 -62.27
C HIS A 34 -5.79 12.16 -62.11
N THR A 35 -6.33 12.03 -60.89
CA THR A 35 -7.60 11.32 -60.66
C THR A 35 -8.67 12.37 -60.38
N THR A 36 -9.71 12.42 -61.21
CA THR A 36 -10.74 13.45 -61.19
C THR A 36 -11.65 13.34 -59.96
N ARG A 37 -11.87 14.48 -59.29
CA ARG A 37 -12.58 14.72 -58.01
C ARG A 37 -13.95 14.04 -57.83
N LYS A 38 -14.60 13.56 -58.89
CA LYS A 38 -15.94 12.94 -58.84
C LYS A 38 -15.93 11.53 -58.25
N GLU A 39 -14.91 10.72 -58.54
CA GLU A 39 -14.82 9.31 -58.07
C GLU A 39 -14.54 9.22 -56.55
N ILE A 40 -13.66 10.09 -56.03
CA ILE A 40 -13.32 10.15 -54.59
C ILE A 40 -14.54 10.58 -53.75
N SER A 41 -15.40 11.44 -54.30
CA SER A 41 -16.62 11.88 -53.61
C SER A 41 -17.66 10.77 -53.48
N ALA A 42 -17.79 9.89 -54.48
CA ALA A 42 -18.76 8.80 -54.44
C ALA A 42 -18.38 7.73 -53.39
N ILE A 43 -17.09 7.36 -53.32
CA ILE A 43 -16.56 6.37 -52.36
C ILE A 43 -16.62 6.89 -50.91
N ALA A 44 -16.38 8.18 -50.70
CA ALA A 44 -16.49 8.80 -49.38
C ALA A 44 -17.95 8.89 -48.87
N ILE A 45 -18.93 8.95 -49.78
CA ILE A 45 -20.36 8.98 -49.45
C ILE A 45 -20.88 7.57 -49.12
N THR A 46 -20.38 6.52 -49.79
CA THR A 46 -20.79 5.13 -49.52
C THR A 46 -20.14 4.55 -48.26
N MET A 47 -18.94 4.99 -47.86
CA MET A 47 -18.24 4.47 -46.68
C MET A 47 -18.66 5.15 -45.36
N LYS A 48 -19.14 6.40 -45.41
CA LYS A 48 -19.61 7.14 -44.23
C LYS A 48 -20.71 6.45 -43.42
N PRO A 49 -21.80 5.92 -44.02
CA PRO A 49 -22.84 5.24 -43.26
C PRO A 49 -22.33 3.92 -42.66
N MET A 50 -21.40 3.23 -43.35
CA MET A 50 -20.81 1.98 -42.87
C MET A 50 -19.88 2.21 -41.66
N LEU A 51 -19.09 3.29 -41.69
CA LEU A 51 -18.23 3.68 -40.56
C LEU A 51 -19.04 4.13 -39.34
N LEU A 52 -20.14 4.86 -39.56
CA LEU A 52 -21.07 5.25 -38.51
C LEU A 52 -21.76 4.03 -37.90
N ALA A 53 -22.22 3.08 -38.71
CA ALA A 53 -22.82 1.84 -38.22
C ALA A 53 -21.83 0.99 -37.39
N LEU A 54 -20.57 0.90 -37.82
CA LEU A 54 -19.54 0.19 -37.07
C LEU A 54 -19.21 0.87 -35.74
N SER A 55 -19.19 2.22 -35.72
CA SER A 55 -19.03 2.99 -34.48
C SER A 55 -20.21 2.79 -33.52
N PHE A 56 -21.43 2.68 -34.04
CA PHE A 56 -22.62 2.43 -33.25
C PHE A 56 -22.60 1.03 -32.65
N LEU A 57 -22.23 0.00 -33.42
CA LEU A 57 -22.13 -1.39 -32.96
C LEU A 57 -21.02 -1.60 -31.91
N LEU A 58 -19.86 -0.96 -32.09
CA LEU A 58 -18.80 -0.99 -31.09
C LEU A 58 -19.21 -0.25 -29.81
N SER A 59 -19.95 0.86 -29.95
CA SER A 59 -20.46 1.60 -28.79
C SER A 59 -21.50 0.82 -28.01
N THR A 60 -22.45 0.16 -28.68
CA THR A 60 -23.51 -0.60 -28.01
C THR A 60 -22.96 -1.86 -27.35
N SER A 61 -22.03 -2.57 -27.99
CA SER A 61 -21.34 -3.71 -27.40
C SER A 61 -20.56 -3.32 -26.14
N MET A 62 -19.81 -2.21 -26.18
CA MET A 62 -19.12 -1.67 -25.00
C MET A 62 -20.11 -1.28 -23.90
N ILE A 63 -21.20 -0.58 -24.24
CA ILE A 63 -22.23 -0.19 -23.26
C ILE A 63 -22.86 -1.43 -22.60
N THR A 64 -23.12 -2.51 -23.34
CA THR A 64 -23.65 -3.76 -22.75
C THR A 64 -22.64 -4.45 -21.83
N LEU A 65 -21.35 -4.47 -22.21
CA LEU A 65 -20.28 -5.00 -21.35
C LEU A 65 -20.10 -4.17 -20.07
N PHE A 66 -20.14 -2.84 -20.18
CA PHE A 66 -20.09 -1.94 -19.02
C PHE A 66 -21.33 -2.08 -18.13
N SER A 67 -22.52 -2.30 -18.69
CA SER A 67 -23.74 -2.46 -17.91
C SER A 67 -23.75 -3.78 -17.12
N GLU A 68 -23.35 -4.89 -17.74
CA GLU A 68 -23.25 -6.20 -17.07
C GLU A 68 -22.17 -6.17 -15.97
N ALA A 69 -21.01 -5.58 -16.25
CA ALA A 69 -19.93 -5.39 -15.27
C ALA A 69 -20.34 -4.46 -14.12
N ALA A 70 -21.04 -3.36 -14.40
CA ALA A 70 -21.57 -2.46 -13.38
C ALA A 70 -22.66 -3.12 -12.53
N LYS A 71 -23.45 -4.04 -13.10
CA LYS A 71 -24.49 -4.79 -12.37
C LYS A 71 -23.90 -5.89 -11.48
N ALA A 72 -22.86 -6.57 -11.94
CA ALA A 72 -22.05 -7.49 -11.12
C ALA A 72 -21.34 -6.74 -9.98
N SER A 73 -20.76 -5.58 -10.27
CA SER A 73 -20.07 -4.72 -9.28
C SER A 73 -21.05 -4.09 -8.28
N GLY A 74 -22.24 -3.69 -8.71
CA GLY A 74 -23.25 -3.06 -7.85
C GLY A 74 -23.87 -3.99 -6.80
N ASN A 75 -23.90 -5.30 -7.05
CA ASN A 75 -24.33 -6.29 -6.05
C ASN A 75 -23.21 -6.59 -5.05
N VAL A 76 -21.95 -6.64 -5.49
CA VAL A 76 -20.78 -6.80 -4.60
C VAL A 76 -20.54 -5.56 -3.73
N LEU A 77 -20.66 -4.35 -4.30
CA LEU A 77 -20.50 -3.08 -3.57
C LEU A 77 -21.66 -2.79 -2.60
N ARG A 78 -22.82 -3.42 -2.75
CA ARG A 78 -23.93 -3.32 -1.78
C ARG A 78 -23.70 -4.16 -0.52
N ASP A 79 -22.98 -5.27 -0.63
CA ASP A 79 -22.53 -6.06 0.54
C ASP A 79 -21.34 -5.39 1.25
N LEU A 80 -20.45 -4.71 0.53
CA LEU A 80 -19.26 -4.06 1.12
C LEU A 80 -19.53 -2.73 1.83
N LYS A 81 -20.71 -2.12 1.63
CA LYS A 81 -21.05 -0.83 2.26
C LYS A 81 -21.82 -0.93 3.57
N GLY A 82 -21.93 -2.15 4.10
CA GLY A 82 -22.58 -2.43 5.36
C GLY A 82 -22.13 -3.77 5.93
N ALA A 83 -20.83 -4.07 5.87
CA ALA A 83 -20.25 -5.17 6.61
C ALA A 83 -20.45 -4.91 8.11
N LYS A 84 -21.60 -5.34 8.61
CA LYS A 84 -21.86 -5.54 10.02
C LYS A 84 -20.84 -6.55 10.49
N ALA A 85 -20.04 -6.18 11.49
CA ALA A 85 -19.23 -7.08 12.31
C ALA A 85 -19.88 -8.48 12.39
N SER A 86 -19.26 -9.48 11.76
CA SER A 86 -19.85 -10.81 11.64
C SER A 86 -19.68 -11.61 12.94
N GLY A 87 -18.82 -11.15 13.86
CA GLY A 87 -18.42 -11.90 15.04
C GLY A 87 -17.56 -13.11 14.68
N ASN A 88 -16.99 -13.13 13.47
CA ASN A 88 -16.19 -14.25 13.00
C ASN A 88 -14.81 -14.20 13.65
N ALA A 89 -14.36 -15.35 14.16
CA ALA A 89 -13.01 -15.50 14.66
C ALA A 89 -11.99 -15.21 13.54
N LEU A 90 -11.04 -14.33 13.84
CA LEU A 90 -9.93 -14.04 12.96
C LEU A 90 -8.90 -15.15 13.07
N ARG A 91 -8.08 -15.34 12.03
CA ARG A 91 -7.17 -16.47 11.92
C ARG A 91 -5.74 -16.02 11.63
N ASP A 92 -4.78 -16.73 12.16
CA ASP A 92 -3.38 -16.60 11.77
C ASP A 92 -3.09 -17.27 10.42
N LEU A 93 -1.84 -17.21 9.99
CA LEU A 93 -1.37 -17.79 8.73
C LEU A 93 -1.47 -19.32 8.67
N LYS A 94 -1.60 -20.02 9.81
CA LYS A 94 -1.86 -21.47 9.84
C LYS A 94 -3.35 -21.79 9.87
N GLY A 95 -4.20 -20.78 10.00
CA GLY A 95 -5.65 -20.94 10.08
C GLY A 95 -6.17 -21.12 11.51
N ASP A 96 -5.31 -21.01 12.53
CA ASP A 96 -5.74 -21.06 13.93
C ASP A 96 -6.35 -19.72 14.35
N GLU A 97 -7.30 -19.75 15.29
CA GLU A 97 -7.96 -18.54 15.76
C GLU A 97 -6.99 -17.63 16.51
N LEU A 98 -7.06 -16.33 16.23
CA LEU A 98 -6.35 -15.31 16.99
C LEU A 98 -6.89 -15.22 18.40
N ARG A 99 -5.97 -15.13 19.36
CA ARG A 99 -6.30 -15.15 20.79
C ARG A 99 -5.68 -13.99 21.55
N ALA A 100 -6.46 -13.39 22.44
CA ALA A 100 -5.93 -12.43 23.40
C ALA A 100 -4.85 -13.08 24.28
N GLY A 101 -3.86 -12.29 24.70
CA GLY A 101 -2.73 -12.76 25.53
C GLY A 101 -1.72 -13.66 24.81
N THR A 102 -1.96 -14.07 23.56
CA THR A 102 -1.02 -14.86 22.77
C THR A 102 -0.15 -13.94 21.91
N PRO A 103 1.18 -14.17 21.83
CA PRO A 103 2.06 -13.33 21.03
C PRO A 103 2.00 -13.71 19.53
N TYR A 104 1.85 -12.69 18.69
CA TYR A 104 1.86 -12.80 17.23
C TYR A 104 2.78 -11.75 16.60
N TYR A 105 3.44 -12.09 15.51
CA TYR A 105 3.99 -11.08 14.60
C TYR A 105 2.88 -10.53 13.71
N ILE A 106 2.80 -9.20 13.56
CA ILE A 106 2.03 -8.57 12.49
C ILE A 106 2.97 -8.38 11.31
N VAL A 107 2.67 -9.06 10.19
CA VAL A 107 3.49 -9.01 8.98
C VAL A 107 2.70 -8.44 7.81
N SER A 108 3.39 -7.78 6.88
CA SER A 108 2.74 -7.33 5.64
C SER A 108 2.14 -8.52 4.89
N ALA A 109 0.87 -8.41 4.49
CA ALA A 109 0.23 -9.41 3.64
C ALA A 109 0.72 -9.35 2.18
N ILE A 110 1.43 -8.28 1.80
CA ILE A 110 1.87 -8.05 0.42
C ILE A 110 3.37 -8.25 0.32
N PHE A 111 3.78 -9.42 -0.17
CA PHE A 111 5.18 -9.70 -0.48
C PHE A 111 5.59 -9.06 -1.83
N PRO A 112 6.79 -8.44 -1.97
CA PRO A 112 7.82 -8.20 -0.96
C PRO A 112 7.76 -6.77 -0.37
N LEU A 113 6.58 -6.16 -0.28
CA LEU A 113 6.42 -4.73 0.02
C LEU A 113 6.65 -4.36 1.50
N GLY A 114 6.99 -5.29 2.38
CA GLY A 114 7.36 -5.03 3.77
C GLY A 114 7.57 -6.31 4.55
N GLY A 115 8.22 -6.18 5.70
CA GLY A 115 8.35 -7.23 6.72
C GLY A 115 7.26 -7.12 7.77
N GLY A 116 7.66 -7.28 9.02
CA GLY A 116 6.82 -7.09 10.19
C GLY A 116 6.85 -5.69 10.78
N VAL A 117 5.98 -5.49 11.77
CA VAL A 117 5.93 -4.27 12.56
C VAL A 117 7.02 -4.25 13.62
N SER A 118 7.60 -3.08 13.86
CA SER A 118 8.67 -2.88 14.85
C SER A 118 8.59 -1.49 15.46
N LEU A 119 9.48 -1.22 16.41
CA LEU A 119 9.78 0.12 16.89
C LEU A 119 10.96 0.70 16.14
N ASP A 120 10.87 1.95 15.72
CA ASP A 120 11.99 2.68 15.15
C ASP A 120 12.06 4.10 15.72
N LYS A 121 13.22 4.73 15.53
CA LYS A 121 13.45 6.13 15.85
C LYS A 121 13.03 6.95 14.65
N VAL A 122 12.10 7.85 14.87
CA VAL A 122 11.78 8.89 13.89
C VAL A 122 12.32 10.19 14.47
N LYS A 123 12.98 11.00 13.63
CA LYS A 123 13.71 12.23 14.02
C LYS A 123 15.06 11.89 14.72
N ASN A 124 15.78 12.93 15.14
CA ASN A 124 17.04 12.81 15.92
C ASN A 124 16.80 12.32 17.37
N ASP A 125 15.66 11.68 17.63
CA ASP A 125 15.31 11.19 18.94
C ASP A 125 16.14 9.96 19.31
N THR A 126 16.53 9.90 20.56
CA THR A 126 17.32 8.78 21.09
C THR A 126 16.47 7.55 21.37
N CYS A 127 15.15 7.74 21.47
CA CYS A 127 14.19 6.76 21.92
C CYS A 127 13.25 6.29 20.80
N PRO A 128 13.22 4.98 20.48
CA PRO A 128 12.32 4.45 19.46
C PRO A 128 10.92 4.26 20.05
N THR A 129 10.01 5.17 19.73
CA THR A 129 8.61 5.11 20.17
C THR A 129 7.63 4.96 19.01
N ASP A 130 8.03 5.24 17.78
CA ASP A 130 7.17 5.11 16.61
C ASP A 130 7.00 3.65 16.21
N VAL A 131 5.75 3.27 15.93
CA VAL A 131 5.45 1.98 15.32
C VAL A 131 5.71 2.08 13.82
N THR A 132 6.52 1.17 13.29
CA THR A 132 6.95 1.19 11.89
C THR A 132 6.82 -0.17 11.21
N LEU A 133 6.76 -0.15 9.89
CA LEU A 133 6.82 -1.35 9.05
C LEU A 133 8.25 -1.56 8.53
N LEU A 134 8.85 -2.71 8.84
CA LEU A 134 10.19 -3.05 8.38
C LEU A 134 10.24 -3.18 6.85
N ARG A 135 11.40 -2.86 6.26
CA ARG A 135 11.64 -2.98 4.82
C ARG A 135 12.00 -4.39 4.38
N ASN A 136 12.69 -5.15 5.23
CA ASN A 136 13.10 -6.51 4.92
C ASN A 136 11.89 -7.45 5.04
N PRO A 137 11.40 -8.07 3.94
CA PRO A 137 10.23 -8.94 3.99
C PRO A 137 10.43 -10.25 4.76
N PHE A 138 11.68 -10.58 5.09
CA PHE A 138 12.03 -11.76 5.88
C PHE A 138 12.17 -11.48 7.37
N ASP A 139 12.08 -10.21 7.79
CA ASP A 139 12.12 -9.82 9.18
C ASP A 139 10.70 -9.69 9.72
N ASN A 140 10.34 -10.55 10.67
CA ASN A 140 9.01 -10.58 11.29
C ASN A 140 8.78 -9.43 12.29
N GLY A 141 9.84 -8.70 12.66
CA GLY A 141 9.76 -7.58 13.60
C GLY A 141 9.55 -8.02 15.05
N ILE A 142 8.85 -7.19 15.82
CA ILE A 142 8.62 -7.41 17.25
C ILE A 142 7.22 -8.01 17.42
N PRO A 143 7.06 -9.11 18.19
CA PRO A 143 5.74 -9.65 18.46
C PRO A 143 4.84 -8.66 19.20
N VAL A 144 3.55 -8.80 19.00
CA VAL A 144 2.52 -8.07 19.73
C VAL A 144 1.62 -9.03 20.52
N ILE A 145 1.03 -8.50 21.58
CA ILE A 145 -0.04 -9.13 22.34
C ILE A 145 -1.29 -8.29 22.16
N PHE A 146 -2.39 -8.96 21.87
CA PHE A 146 -3.72 -8.37 21.87
C PHE A 146 -4.38 -8.53 23.24
N SER A 147 -5.08 -7.50 23.69
CA SER A 147 -5.89 -7.54 24.92
C SER A 147 -7.30 -7.04 24.65
N THR A 148 -8.28 -7.69 25.26
CA THR A 148 -9.71 -7.39 25.17
C THR A 148 -10.23 -6.97 26.54
N TYR A 149 -11.32 -6.20 26.59
CA TYR A 149 -11.93 -5.80 27.86
C TYR A 149 -12.82 -6.91 28.45
N ASP A 150 -13.56 -7.62 27.60
CA ASP A 150 -14.64 -8.54 28.01
C ASP A 150 -14.15 -9.96 28.37
N GLU A 151 -12.87 -10.14 28.73
CA GLU A 151 -12.23 -11.44 28.97
C GLU A 151 -12.39 -12.47 27.82
N GLU A 152 -12.85 -12.02 26.65
CA GLU A 152 -12.96 -12.85 25.46
C GLU A 152 -11.57 -13.26 24.99
N ASN A 153 -11.37 -14.58 24.95
CA ASN A 153 -10.09 -15.14 24.52
C ASN A 153 -9.92 -15.18 23.01
N VAL A 154 -10.99 -15.11 22.22
CA VAL A 154 -10.94 -15.20 20.75
C VAL A 154 -11.20 -13.82 20.16
N ILE A 155 -10.34 -13.38 19.25
CA ILE A 155 -10.46 -12.07 18.61
C ILE A 155 -11.33 -12.20 17.37
N THR A 156 -12.37 -11.36 17.29
CA THR A 156 -13.28 -11.31 16.14
C THR A 156 -13.10 -10.02 15.33
N ASP A 157 -13.72 -9.96 14.15
CA ASP A 157 -13.81 -8.75 13.32
C ASP A 157 -14.59 -7.58 13.95
N SER A 158 -15.15 -7.81 15.15
CA SER A 158 -15.97 -6.86 15.89
C SER A 158 -15.37 -6.44 17.23
N THR A 159 -14.37 -7.16 17.71
CA THR A 159 -13.84 -7.04 19.07
C THR A 159 -12.93 -5.81 19.18
N PRO A 160 -13.25 -4.84 20.05
CA PRO A 160 -12.30 -3.81 20.49
C PRO A 160 -11.05 -4.43 21.10
N ILE A 161 -9.87 -4.03 20.62
CA ILE A 161 -8.59 -4.52 21.13
C ILE A 161 -7.64 -3.39 21.49
N SER A 162 -6.81 -3.67 22.51
CA SER A 162 -5.55 -2.99 22.74
C SER A 162 -4.42 -3.84 22.18
N ILE A 163 -3.38 -3.19 21.66
CA ILE A 163 -2.20 -3.84 21.07
C ILE A 163 -0.99 -3.37 21.87
N SER A 164 -0.12 -4.28 22.29
CA SER A 164 1.16 -3.93 22.91
C SER A 164 2.27 -4.78 22.32
N PHE A 165 3.48 -4.23 22.20
CA PHE A 165 4.62 -5.08 21.87
C PHE A 165 4.99 -5.99 23.06
N ASP A 166 5.27 -7.26 22.76
CA ASP A 166 5.79 -8.25 23.72
C ASP A 166 7.30 -8.05 23.91
N THR A 167 7.64 -6.87 24.42
CA THR A 167 9.01 -6.48 24.74
C THR A 167 8.98 -5.43 25.85
N LYS A 168 10.14 -5.11 26.41
CA LYS A 168 10.30 -3.99 27.34
C LYS A 168 10.87 -2.79 26.59
N SER A 169 10.38 -1.60 26.92
CA SER A 169 10.96 -0.35 26.46
C SER A 169 11.40 0.49 27.66
N SER A 170 12.58 1.09 27.60
CA SER A 170 13.02 2.11 28.56
C SER A 170 12.59 3.52 28.14
N CYS A 171 12.01 3.65 26.94
CA CYS A 171 11.67 4.92 26.33
C CYS A 171 10.23 5.36 26.57
N ALA A 172 9.39 4.44 27.05
CA ALA A 172 8.00 4.69 27.36
C ALA A 172 7.60 3.90 28.61
N GLU A 173 6.58 4.40 29.32
CA GLU A 173 6.01 3.73 30.50
C GLU A 173 5.33 2.39 30.15
N SER A 174 4.88 2.25 28.90
CA SER A 174 4.27 1.03 28.34
C SER A 174 4.63 0.87 26.86
N THR A 175 4.57 -0.37 26.38
CA THR A 175 4.66 -0.74 24.96
C THR A 175 3.30 -0.83 24.27
N THR A 176 2.23 -0.40 24.96
CA THR A 176 0.88 -0.28 24.40
C THR A 176 0.86 0.75 23.28
N TRP A 177 0.25 0.38 22.17
CA TRP A 177 0.05 1.25 21.03
C TRP A 177 -0.97 2.33 21.37
N ILE A 178 -0.61 3.57 21.06
CA ILE A 178 -1.45 4.75 21.18
C ILE A 178 -1.44 5.51 19.85
N VAL A 179 -2.30 6.50 19.72
CA VAL A 179 -2.28 7.43 18.59
C VAL A 179 -1.91 8.82 19.10
N GLU A 180 -0.99 9.48 18.41
CA GLU A 180 -0.50 10.81 18.74
C GLU A 180 -0.52 11.74 17.53
N GLU A 181 -0.82 13.02 17.78
CA GLU A 181 -0.75 14.08 16.78
C GLU A 181 0.72 14.52 16.61
N ASP A 182 1.27 14.41 15.41
CA ASP A 182 2.60 14.95 15.12
C ASP A 182 2.50 16.43 14.80
N GLU A 183 2.72 17.25 15.84
CA GLU A 183 2.76 18.72 15.80
C GLU A 183 3.80 19.28 14.79
N SER A 184 4.75 18.46 14.33
CA SER A 184 5.77 18.88 13.35
C SER A 184 5.35 18.72 11.88
N SER A 185 4.21 18.07 11.63
CA SER A 185 3.67 17.86 10.28
C SER A 185 2.85 19.06 9.80
N THR A 186 3.00 19.45 8.53
CA THR A 186 2.27 20.60 7.94
C THR A 186 0.76 20.34 7.79
N SER A 187 0.37 19.08 7.90
CA SER A 187 -1.00 18.58 8.01
C SER A 187 -1.04 17.67 9.24
N ALA A 188 -1.85 18.01 10.26
CA ALA A 188 -1.98 17.24 11.50
C ALA A 188 -2.14 15.74 11.21
N SER A 189 -1.03 15.01 11.30
CA SER A 189 -0.96 13.58 10.99
C SER A 189 -0.97 12.80 12.29
N LEU A 190 -1.83 11.79 12.35
CA LEU A 190 -2.05 10.96 13.54
C LEU A 190 -1.25 9.67 13.39
N PHE A 191 -0.17 9.55 14.17
CA PHE A 191 0.74 8.40 14.12
C PHE A 191 0.47 7.40 15.22
N VAL A 192 0.78 6.14 14.93
CA VAL A 192 0.76 5.08 15.93
C VAL A 192 2.13 5.03 16.61
N THR A 193 2.15 5.23 17.92
CA THR A 193 3.35 5.21 18.76
C THR A 193 3.14 4.28 19.96
N ILE A 194 4.16 4.07 20.77
CA ILE A 194 4.02 3.40 22.07
C ILE A 194 4.02 4.38 23.23
N GLY A 195 3.20 4.09 24.23
CA GLY A 195 3.12 4.92 25.42
C GLY A 195 2.23 4.32 26.50
N GLY A 196 2.45 4.79 27.72
CA GLY A 196 1.47 4.65 28.79
C GLY A 196 0.54 5.85 28.77
N ALA A 197 -0.78 5.61 28.77
CA ALA A 197 -1.78 6.65 28.93
C ALA A 197 -1.63 7.33 30.30
N LYS A 198 -0.79 8.36 30.43
CA LYS A 198 -0.80 9.20 31.64
C LYS A 198 -2.06 10.05 31.73
N ASP A 199 -2.67 10.42 30.60
CA ASP A 199 -3.91 11.21 30.58
C ASP A 199 -4.94 10.84 29.50
N TYR A 200 -4.68 9.83 28.66
CA TYR A 200 -5.53 9.57 27.50
C TYR A 200 -5.70 8.07 27.18
N ARG A 201 -6.88 7.52 27.47
CA ARG A 201 -7.39 6.29 26.81
C ARG A 201 -7.75 6.63 25.36
N ASN A 202 -6.79 7.02 24.54
CA ASN A 202 -7.09 7.71 23.29
C ASN A 202 -7.24 6.80 22.08
N ALA A 203 -6.69 5.58 22.04
CA ALA A 203 -6.79 4.71 20.87
C ALA A 203 -7.38 3.32 21.19
N GLU A 204 -8.50 2.99 20.57
CA GLU A 204 -9.04 1.64 20.46
C GLU A 204 -8.75 1.12 19.05
N PHE A 205 -8.33 -0.14 18.92
CA PHE A 205 -8.09 -0.75 17.62
C PHE A 205 -9.12 -1.84 17.33
N ARG A 206 -9.33 -2.11 16.05
CA ARG A 206 -10.08 -3.26 15.55
C ARG A 206 -9.37 -3.88 14.36
N LEU A 207 -9.53 -5.18 14.23
CA LEU A 207 -9.05 -5.93 13.07
C LEU A 207 -10.24 -6.20 12.15
N ILE A 208 -10.14 -5.79 10.90
CA ILE A 208 -11.19 -5.98 9.90
C ILE A 208 -10.70 -6.99 8.87
N ASN A 209 -11.52 -8.00 8.57
CA ASN A 209 -11.23 -8.99 7.55
C ASN A 209 -11.35 -8.37 6.15
N GLU A 210 -10.24 -8.33 5.43
CA GLU A 210 -10.13 -7.90 4.03
C GLU A 210 -9.70 -9.09 3.13
N GLY A 211 -9.65 -10.29 3.72
CA GLY A 211 -9.29 -11.53 3.08
C GLY A 211 -10.42 -12.11 2.22
N GLY A 212 -10.04 -12.86 1.18
CA GLY A 212 -10.97 -13.69 0.43
C GLY A 212 -11.12 -15.09 1.04
N ILE A 213 -11.80 -15.98 0.32
CA ILE A 213 -12.04 -17.39 0.73
C ILE A 213 -10.72 -18.14 1.01
N LEU A 214 -9.61 -17.71 0.40
CA LEU A 214 -8.33 -18.45 0.40
C LEU A 214 -7.22 -17.78 1.22
N THR A 215 -7.40 -16.55 1.71
CA THR A 215 -6.33 -15.79 2.37
C THR A 215 -6.87 -15.01 3.55
N SER A 216 -6.26 -15.17 4.72
CA SER A 216 -6.52 -14.38 5.92
C SER A 216 -5.70 -13.09 5.88
N ASN A 217 -6.26 -12.05 5.26
CA ASN A 217 -5.68 -10.71 5.25
C ASN A 217 -6.57 -9.78 6.06
N TYR A 218 -5.95 -8.87 6.80
CA TYR A 218 -6.63 -7.97 7.69
C TYR A 218 -6.14 -6.55 7.49
N LYS A 219 -6.96 -5.59 7.87
CA LYS A 219 -6.51 -4.23 8.14
C LYS A 219 -6.74 -3.89 9.59
N LEU A 220 -5.93 -2.98 10.11
CA LEU A 220 -6.17 -2.36 11.40
C LEU A 220 -7.01 -1.09 11.18
N GLN A 221 -8.00 -0.88 12.03
CA GLN A 221 -8.74 0.36 12.15
C GLN A 221 -8.51 0.94 13.54
N ALA A 222 -8.23 2.24 13.63
CA ALA A 222 -8.05 2.94 14.88
C ALA A 222 -9.23 3.90 15.12
N PHE A 223 -9.74 3.91 16.35
CA PHE A 223 -10.61 4.94 16.87
C PHE A 223 -9.81 5.82 17.82
N PHE A 224 -9.71 7.10 17.50
CA PHE A 224 -8.96 8.09 18.25
C PHE A 224 -9.85 9.21 18.77
N VAL A 225 -9.72 9.59 20.04
CA VAL A 225 -10.45 10.74 20.60
C VAL A 225 -9.49 11.86 20.99
N VAL A 226 -9.67 13.03 20.37
CA VAL A 226 -8.94 14.25 20.70
C VAL A 226 -9.89 15.43 20.84
N ARG A 227 -9.73 16.21 21.92
CA ARG A 227 -10.54 17.40 22.21
C ARG A 227 -12.07 17.16 22.14
N GLY A 228 -12.51 15.96 22.52
CA GLY A 228 -13.93 15.57 22.52
C GLY A 228 -14.50 15.13 21.17
N PHE A 229 -13.67 15.07 20.12
CA PHE A 229 -14.04 14.56 18.81
C PHE A 229 -13.43 13.17 18.59
N GLY A 230 -14.26 12.23 18.15
CA GLY A 230 -13.85 10.89 17.78
C GLY A 230 -13.55 10.79 16.28
N TYR A 231 -12.42 10.19 15.95
CA TYR A 231 -11.93 9.95 14.60
C TYR A 231 -11.81 8.44 14.39
N ILE A 232 -12.29 7.94 13.27
CA ILE A 232 -12.10 6.54 12.86
C ILE A 232 -11.37 6.56 11.53
N SER A 233 -10.27 5.82 11.45
CA SER A 233 -9.54 5.63 10.20
C SER A 233 -8.86 4.28 10.18
N ASP A 234 -8.63 3.78 8.97
CA ASP A 234 -7.72 2.66 8.78
C ASP A 234 -6.29 3.07 9.16
N VAL A 235 -5.48 2.10 9.58
CA VAL A 235 -4.06 2.26 9.87
C VAL A 235 -3.27 1.83 8.64
N GLY A 236 -2.49 2.75 8.10
CA GLY A 236 -1.63 2.55 6.94
C GLY A 236 -0.19 2.93 7.20
N VAL A 237 0.59 2.97 6.12
CA VAL A 237 2.00 3.36 6.18
C VAL A 237 2.16 4.77 5.65
N ASP A 238 2.71 5.66 6.47
CA ASP A 238 3.23 6.94 6.06
C ASP A 238 4.73 6.82 5.78
N ASP A 239 5.13 7.11 4.54
CA ASP A 239 6.51 7.11 4.07
C ASP A 239 7.00 8.53 3.71
N SER A 240 6.29 9.55 4.20
CA SER A 240 6.57 10.97 3.94
C SER A 240 7.96 11.40 4.42
N LEU A 241 8.49 10.77 5.47
CA LEU A 241 9.83 11.00 5.97
C LEU A 241 10.79 9.96 5.38
N PHE A 242 11.80 10.42 4.63
CA PHE A 242 12.85 9.58 4.08
C PHE A 242 13.53 8.74 5.18
N GLY A 243 13.21 7.45 5.22
CA GLY A 243 13.86 6.48 6.11
C GLY A 243 12.85 5.58 6.81
N ALA A 244 11.91 6.18 7.53
CA ALA A 244 10.95 5.46 8.37
C ALA A 244 9.61 5.24 7.66
N ARG A 245 9.05 4.04 7.81
CA ARG A 245 7.71 3.68 7.31
C ARG A 245 6.78 3.62 8.50
N ARG A 246 6.34 4.78 8.98
CA ARG A 246 5.55 4.89 10.21
C ARG A 246 4.14 4.38 9.98
N LEU A 247 3.56 3.76 11.00
CA LEU A 247 2.13 3.48 11.01
C LEU A 247 1.38 4.75 11.39
N ALA A 248 0.32 5.05 10.65
CA ALA A 248 -0.49 6.24 10.85
C ALA A 248 -1.95 5.97 10.52
N MET A 249 -2.85 6.79 11.06
CA MET A 249 -4.23 6.85 10.58
C MET A 249 -4.23 7.43 9.17
N THR A 250 -4.65 6.64 8.18
CA THR A 250 -4.63 7.02 6.76
C THR A 250 -5.86 6.49 6.04
N GLU A 251 -6.12 7.01 4.83
CA GLU A 251 -7.18 6.47 3.96
C GLU A 251 -6.82 5.09 3.37
N ALA A 252 -5.53 4.80 3.18
CA ALA A 252 -5.05 3.57 2.54
C ALA A 252 -4.53 2.58 3.59
N PRO A 253 -5.25 1.47 3.88
CA PRO A 253 -4.84 0.53 4.92
C PRO A 253 -3.55 -0.21 4.56
N LEU A 254 -2.76 -0.52 5.58
CA LEU A 254 -1.76 -1.59 5.50
C LEU A 254 -2.48 -2.93 5.65
N LEU A 255 -2.41 -3.76 4.60
CA LEU A 255 -2.87 -5.13 4.69
C LEU A 255 -1.83 -5.98 5.43
N VAL A 256 -2.29 -6.71 6.44
CA VAL A 256 -1.46 -7.52 7.33
C VAL A 256 -2.00 -8.95 7.47
N SER A 257 -1.10 -9.84 7.84
CA SER A 257 -1.43 -11.18 8.33
C SER A 257 -0.74 -11.40 9.67
N PHE A 258 -1.18 -12.43 10.40
CA PHE A 258 -0.65 -12.72 11.72
C PHE A 258 0.10 -14.05 11.71
N ARG A 259 1.29 -14.05 12.27
CA ARG A 259 2.09 -15.26 12.47
C ARG A 259 2.25 -15.50 13.96
N LYS A 260 1.88 -16.68 14.44
CA LYS A 260 2.06 -17.04 15.84
C LYS A 260 3.54 -17.26 16.15
N VAL A 261 4.06 -16.68 17.24
CA VAL A 261 5.49 -16.76 17.58
C VAL A 261 5.95 -18.19 17.85
N GLU A 262 5.11 -18.97 18.54
CA GLU A 262 5.35 -20.39 18.86
C GLU A 262 5.65 -21.23 17.61
N ASP A 263 5.08 -20.86 16.45
CA ASP A 263 5.30 -21.59 15.21
C ASP A 263 6.70 -21.42 14.65
N ASP A 264 7.29 -20.23 14.79
CA ASP A 264 8.67 -19.98 14.35
C ASP A 264 9.66 -20.70 15.26
N ILE A 265 9.42 -20.71 16.58
CA ILE A 265 10.24 -21.44 17.55
C ILE A 265 10.24 -22.94 17.23
N ASN A 266 9.07 -23.50 16.96
CA ASN A 266 8.94 -24.92 16.63
C ASN A 266 9.52 -25.26 15.25
N GLY A 267 9.49 -24.33 14.29
CA GLY A 267 10.21 -24.47 13.02
C GLY A 267 11.72 -24.64 13.25
N LEU A 268 12.33 -23.75 14.04
CA LEU A 268 13.77 -23.77 14.32
C LEU A 268 14.25 -25.00 15.12
N ARG A 269 13.38 -25.64 15.90
CA ARG A 269 13.73 -26.84 16.68
C ARG A 269 13.67 -28.14 15.87
N ASN A 270 13.02 -28.10 14.71
CA ASN A 270 12.80 -29.27 13.86
C ASN A 270 13.71 -29.27 12.61
N GLU A 271 14.65 -28.33 12.52
CA GLU A 271 15.75 -28.26 11.54
C GLU A 271 17.09 -28.70 12.17
#